data_AF-A0A7K9UVK5-F1
#
_entry.id   AF-A0A7K9UVK5-F1
#
_cell.length_a   1.000
_cell.length_b   1.000
_cell.length_c   1.000
_cell.angle_alpha   90.00
_cell.angle_beta   90.00
_cell.angle_gamma   90.00
#
_symmetry.space_group_name_H-M   'P 1'
#
loop_
_entity.id
_entity.type
_entity.pdbx_description
1 polymer ?
#
loop_
_entity_poly.entity_id
_entity_poly.type
_entity_poly.pdbx_seq_one_letter_code
_entity_poly.pdbx_strand_id
1 'polypeptide(L)'
;VPVGGSHWFSMREVLDGLKQKGHEIVVVAPEINLHIKPTKDFIMKMHPVPFTQEDMDRDFQEFLKHAFEEGSFLERFVRAYQKMKRLFDLAFFTCEHLLYNKELMRYLEESKF
;
A
#
# COMPACT_ATOMS: atom_id res chain seq x y z
N VAL A 1 -3.48 0.28 8.50
CA VAL A 1 -2.47 0.89 7.61
C VAL A 1 -3.21 1.40 6.38
N PRO A 2 -3.20 2.71 6.08
CA PRO A 2 -3.87 3.20 4.88
C PRO A 2 -3.18 2.63 3.65
N VAL A 3 -3.96 1.96 2.81
CA VAL A 3 -3.49 1.52 1.49
C VAL A 3 -3.21 2.77 0.66
N GLY A 4 -2.14 2.77 -0.13
CA GLY A 4 -1.67 3.89 -0.94
C GLY A 4 -2.62 4.41 -2.03
N GLY A 5 -3.92 4.09 -1.97
CA GLY A 5 -4.99 4.61 -2.81
C GLY A 5 -5.70 5.83 -2.20
N SER A 6 -7.01 5.95 -2.44
CA SER A 6 -7.87 7.04 -1.91
C SER A 6 -7.77 7.26 -0.40
N HIS A 7 -7.57 6.18 0.36
CA HIS A 7 -7.40 6.23 1.81
C HIS A 7 -6.19 7.08 2.22
N TRP A 8 -5.08 7.02 1.48
CA TRP A 8 -3.90 7.84 1.76
C TRP A 8 -4.18 9.34 1.59
N PHE A 9 -4.89 9.72 0.52
CA PHE A 9 -5.27 11.12 0.31
C PHE A 9 -6.19 11.66 1.39
N SER A 10 -7.12 10.85 1.89
CA SER A 10 -7.97 11.27 3.02
C SER A 10 -7.17 11.37 4.32
N MET A 11 -6.22 10.45 4.55
CA MET A 11 -5.36 10.49 5.73
C MET A 11 -4.45 11.71 5.75
N ARG A 12 -4.00 12.22 4.59
CA ARG A 12 -3.14 13.40 4.49
C ARG A 12 -3.67 14.59 5.29
N GLU A 13 -4.96 14.90 5.18
CA GLU A 13 -5.57 16.01 5.92
C GLU A 13 -5.53 15.79 7.43
N VAL A 14 -5.77 14.55 7.87
CA VAL A 14 -5.66 14.17 9.29
C VAL A 14 -4.23 14.32 9.79
N LEU A 15 -3.24 13.86 9.01
CA LEU A 15 -1.82 13.97 9.36
C LEU A 15 -1.38 15.43 9.47
N ASP A 16 -1.82 16.28 8.54
CA ASP A 16 -1.52 17.72 8.57
C ASP A 16 -2.13 18.38 9.82
N GLY A 17 -3.36 18.03 10.19
CA GLY A 17 -4.01 18.50 11.41
C GLY A 17 -3.31 18.05 12.70
N LEU A 18 -2.81 16.81 12.75
CA LEU A 18 -2.04 16.29 13.88
C LEU A 18 -0.67 16.99 14.00
N LYS A 19 0.01 17.21 12.87
CA LYS A 19 1.28 17.93 12.84
C LYS A 19 1.15 19.37 13.36
N GLN A 20 0.09 20.07 12.97
CA GLN A 20 -0.19 21.44 13.47
C GLN A 20 -0.42 21.48 14.98
N LYS A 21 -0.88 20.38 15.58
CA LYS A 21 -1.04 20.24 17.04
C LYS A 21 0.25 19.83 17.75
N GLY A 22 1.37 19.71 17.04
CA GLY A 22 2.68 19.36 17.59
C GLY A 22 2.93 17.86 17.73
N HIS A 23 2.11 17.00 17.11
CA HIS A 23 2.38 15.56 17.10
C HIS A 23 3.51 15.22 16.12
N GLU A 24 4.47 14.42 16.58
CA GLU A 24 5.43 13.75 15.70
C GLU A 24 4.73 12.58 14.99
N ILE A 25 4.92 12.48 13.68
CA ILE A 25 4.23 11.51 12.84
C ILE A 25 5.27 10.72 12.06
N VAL A 26 5.20 9.40 12.20
CA VAL A 26 5.94 8.43 11.39
C VAL A 26 4.99 7.72 10.44
N VAL A 27 5.28 7.82 9.15
CA VAL A 27 4.57 7.11 8.09
C VAL A 27 5.40 5.91 7.66
N VAL A 28 4.85 4.71 7.80
CA VAL A 28 5.45 3.47 7.31
C VAL A 28 4.79 3.06 6.00
N ALA A 29 5.56 2.85 4.95
CA ALA A 29 5.04 2.48 3.63
C ALA A 29 6.02 1.60 2.84
N PRO A 30 5.55 0.73 1.94
CA PRO A 30 6.44 0.01 1.04
C PRO A 30 7.11 0.97 0.04
N GLU A 31 8.34 0.65 -0.36
CA GLU A 31 9.10 1.36 -1.40
C GLU A 31 8.32 1.47 -2.70
N ILE A 32 7.66 0.37 -3.09
CA ILE A 32 6.73 0.32 -4.22
C ILE A 32 5.32 0.52 -3.70
N ASN A 33 4.66 1.58 -4.17
CA ASN A 33 3.32 1.94 -3.73
C ASN A 33 2.59 2.77 -4.80
N LEU A 34 1.26 2.86 -4.69
CA LEU A 34 0.43 3.57 -5.66
C LEU A 34 0.59 5.10 -5.59
N HIS A 35 0.37 5.71 -4.42
CA HIS A 35 0.32 7.18 -4.29
C HIS A 35 1.07 7.77 -3.08
N ILE A 36 1.74 6.95 -2.27
CA ILE A 36 2.54 7.41 -1.13
C ILE A 36 3.94 7.82 -1.62
N LYS A 37 4.10 9.10 -1.94
CA LYS A 37 5.39 9.65 -2.37
C LYS A 37 6.24 10.12 -1.19
N PRO A 38 7.58 10.04 -1.30
CA PRO A 38 8.48 10.66 -0.33
C PRO A 38 8.17 12.15 -0.15
N THR A 39 8.02 12.58 1.10
CA THR A 39 7.81 13.99 1.47
C THR A 39 8.70 14.36 2.66
N LYS A 40 9.00 15.64 2.80
CA LYS A 40 9.66 16.22 3.99
C LYS A 40 8.66 16.61 5.08
N ASP A 41 7.36 16.44 4.83
CA ASP A 41 6.31 16.85 5.77
C ASP A 41 6.26 15.96 7.01
N PHE A 42 6.65 14.69 6.88
CA PHE A 42 6.58 13.68 7.93
C PHE A 42 7.85 12.82 7.92
N ILE A 43 8.11 12.13 9.04
CA ILE A 43 9.14 11.10 9.06
C ILE A 43 8.60 9.92 8.28
N MET A 44 9.34 9.48 7.24
CA MET A 44 8.94 8.34 6.42
C MET A 44 9.91 7.18 6.63
N LYS A 45 9.36 5.99 6.89
CA LYS A 45 10.09 4.73 6.96
C LYS A 45 9.60 3.83 5.84
N MET A 46 10.45 3.67 4.82
CA MET A 46 10.13 2.83 3.67
C MET A 46 10.74 1.44 3.84
N HIS A 47 10.03 0.40 3.43
CA HIS A 47 10.53 -0.98 3.46
C HIS A 47 10.46 -1.67 2.09
N PRO A 48 11.42 -2.56 1.78
CA PRO A 48 11.46 -3.24 0.50
C PRO A 48 10.36 -4.29 0.38
N VAL A 49 9.93 -4.54 -0.85
CA VAL A 49 8.89 -5.52 -1.20
C VAL A 49 9.35 -6.35 -2.41
N PRO A 50 8.85 -7.60 -2.57
CA PRO A 50 9.37 -8.54 -3.56
C PRO A 50 8.70 -8.40 -4.94
N PHE A 51 8.36 -7.18 -5.34
CA PHE A 51 7.71 -6.88 -6.63
C PHE A 51 8.15 -5.51 -7.13
N THR A 52 8.06 -5.29 -8.44
CA THR A 52 8.43 -3.99 -9.04
C THR A 52 7.25 -3.04 -9.16
N GLN A 53 7.52 -1.78 -9.49
CA GLN A 53 6.48 -0.81 -9.81
C GLN A 53 5.63 -1.27 -11.01
N GLU A 54 6.27 -1.87 -12.02
CA GLU A 54 5.60 -2.39 -13.20
C GLU A 54 4.64 -3.54 -12.86
N ASP A 55 4.98 -4.43 -11.91
CA ASP A 55 4.09 -5.49 -11.46
C ASP A 55 2.83 -4.91 -10.79
N MET A 56 3.02 -3.95 -9.89
CA MET A 56 1.90 -3.31 -9.19
C MET A 56 1.01 -2.53 -10.16
N ASP A 57 1.60 -1.77 -11.08
CA ASP A 57 0.86 -0.99 -12.08
C ASP A 57 0.10 -1.91 -13.02
N ARG A 58 0.72 -3.00 -13.49
CA ARG A 58 0.06 -4.01 -14.33
C ARG A 58 -1.16 -4.61 -13.62
N ASP A 59 -0.98 -5.13 -12.41
CA ASP A 59 -2.04 -5.85 -11.70
C ASP A 59 -3.19 -4.90 -11.32
N PHE A 60 -2.88 -3.65 -10.96
CA PHE A 60 -3.88 -2.61 -10.72
C PHE A 60 -4.64 -2.23 -12.00
N GLN A 61 -3.96 -2.05 -13.13
CA GLN A 61 -4.59 -1.76 -14.42
C GLN A 61 -5.47 -2.93 -14.90
N GLU A 62 -5.01 -4.18 -14.75
CA GLU A 62 -5.81 -5.36 -15.09
C GLU A 62 -7.08 -5.47 -14.25
N PHE A 63 -6.99 -5.12 -12.95
CA PHE A 63 -8.13 -5.04 -12.06
C PHE A 63 -9.15 -3.98 -12.51
N LEU A 64 -8.70 -2.76 -12.83
CA LEU A 64 -9.60 -1.71 -13.32
C LEU A 64 -10.27 -2.09 -14.65
N LYS A 65 -9.51 -2.66 -15.59
CA LYS A 65 -10.04 -3.11 -16.89
C LYS A 65 -11.07 -4.22 -16.75
N HIS A 66 -10.97 -5.04 -15.70
CA HIS A 66 -11.89 -6.15 -15.47
C HIS A 66 -13.37 -5.73 -15.43
N ALA A 67 -13.66 -4.53 -14.93
CA ALA A 67 -15.02 -4.00 -14.87
C ALA A 67 -15.69 -3.88 -16.25
N PHE A 68 -14.89 -3.79 -17.32
CA PHE A 68 -15.33 -3.58 -18.70
C PHE A 68 -15.15 -4.83 -19.58
N GLU A 69 -14.70 -5.95 -19.02
CA GLU A 69 -14.49 -7.17 -19.79
C GLU A 69 -15.83 -7.87 -20.11
N GLU A 70 -16.03 -8.14 -21.40
CA GLU A 70 -17.13 -8.97 -21.91
C GLU A 70 -16.83 -10.47 -21.72
N GLY A 71 -17.87 -11.30 -21.80
CA GLY A 71 -17.77 -12.75 -21.67
C GLY A 71 -18.95 -13.35 -20.92
N SER A 72 -19.01 -14.68 -20.89
CA SER A 72 -20.01 -15.38 -20.07
C SER A 72 -19.79 -15.11 -18.59
N PHE A 73 -20.84 -15.30 -17.78
CA PHE A 73 -20.76 -15.09 -16.33
C PHE A 73 -19.61 -15.87 -15.69
N LEU A 74 -19.43 -17.15 -16.07
CA LEU A 74 -18.41 -18.01 -15.49
C LEU A 74 -17.00 -17.53 -15.85
N GLU A 75 -16.76 -17.13 -17.10
CA GLU A 75 -15.47 -16.59 -17.54
C GLU A 75 -15.12 -15.30 -16.79
N ARG A 76 -16.10 -14.41 -16.65
CA ARG A 76 -15.94 -13.15 -15.90
C ARG A 76 -15.62 -13.44 -14.44
N PHE A 77 -16.34 -14.37 -13.80
CA PHE A 77 -16.10 -14.75 -12.41
C PHE A 77 -14.68 -15.33 -12.20
N VAL A 78 -14.24 -16.25 -13.05
CA VAL A 78 -12.89 -16.84 -12.95
C VAL A 78 -11.81 -15.78 -13.11
N ARG A 79 -11.96 -14.87 -14.08
CA ARG A 79 -11.03 -13.74 -14.28
C ARG A 79 -11.03 -12.80 -13.09
N ALA A 80 -12.21 -12.48 -12.53
CA ALA A 80 -12.34 -11.65 -11.34
C ALA A 80 -11.53 -12.25 -10.18
N TYR A 81 -11.72 -13.54 -9.93
CA TYR A 81 -11.04 -14.26 -8.87
C TYR A 81 -9.52 -14.23 -9.05
N GLN A 82 -9.01 -14.50 -10.25
CA GLN A 82 -7.57 -14.49 -10.52
C GLN A 82 -6.95 -13.10 -10.31
N LYS A 83 -7.61 -12.04 -10.78
CA LYS A 83 -7.13 -10.66 -10.61
C LYS A 83 -7.18 -10.21 -9.16
N MET A 84 -8.27 -10.54 -8.46
CA MET A 84 -8.42 -10.26 -7.03
C MET A 84 -7.35 -10.99 -6.21
N LYS A 85 -7.06 -12.25 -6.54
CA LYS A 85 -5.97 -13.01 -5.92
C LYS A 85 -4.62 -12.31 -6.07
N ARG A 86 -4.26 -11.81 -7.27
CA ARG A 86 -3.00 -11.07 -7.48
C ARG A 86 -2.91 -9.82 -6.61
N LEU A 87 -3.98 -9.04 -6.52
CA LEU A 87 -4.02 -7.87 -5.63
C LEU A 87 -3.85 -8.24 -4.16
N PHE A 88 -4.48 -9.33 -3.71
CA PHE A 88 -4.31 -9.84 -2.36
C PHE A 88 -2.89 -10.35 -2.10
N ASP A 89 -2.27 -11.02 -3.08
CA ASP A 89 -0.89 -11.49 -2.96
C ASP A 89 0.07 -10.30 -2.77
N LEU A 90 -0.09 -9.20 -3.54
CA LEU A 90 0.70 -7.97 -3.35
C LEU A 90 0.52 -7.34 -1.96
N ALA A 91 -0.73 -7.28 -1.47
CA ALA A 91 -1.03 -6.77 -0.14
C ALA A 91 -0.44 -7.66 0.96
N PHE A 92 -0.53 -8.99 0.79
CA PHE A 92 0.04 -9.96 1.70
C PHE A 92 1.56 -9.83 1.77
N PHE A 93 2.26 -9.81 0.63
CA PHE A 93 3.71 -9.64 0.59
C PHE A 93 4.15 -8.32 1.22
N THR A 94 3.38 -7.24 1.02
CA THR A 94 3.66 -5.95 1.67
C THR A 94 3.65 -6.06 3.19
N CYS A 95 2.65 -6.73 3.76
CA CYS A 95 2.53 -6.96 5.20
C CYS A 95 3.61 -7.91 5.72
N GLU A 96 3.84 -9.01 5.00
CA GLU A 96 4.85 -10.01 5.35
C GLU A 96 6.25 -9.38 5.42
N HIS A 97 6.64 -8.64 4.38
CA HIS A 97 7.94 -7.96 4.33
C HIS A 97 8.08 -6.84 5.36
N LEU A 98 6.99 -6.16 5.71
CA LEU A 98 6.98 -5.21 6.82
C LEU A 98 7.32 -5.92 8.13
N LEU A 99 6.62 -7.01 8.44
CA LEU A 99 6.79 -7.75 9.70
C LEU A 99 8.15 -8.44 9.80
N TYR A 100 8.72 -8.89 8.68
CA TYR A 100 10.04 -9.50 8.66
C TYR A 100 11.19 -8.49 8.58
N ASN A 101 10.91 -7.20 8.37
CA ASN A 101 11.93 -6.16 8.45
C ASN A 101 12.30 -5.91 9.92
N LYS A 102 13.25 -6.69 10.43
CA LYS A 102 13.70 -6.63 11.85
C LYS A 102 14.19 -5.26 12.27
N GLU A 103 14.85 -4.53 11.38
CA GLU A 103 15.37 -3.18 11.69
C GLU A 103 14.21 -2.21 11.92
N LEU A 104 13.25 -2.20 11.00
CA LEU A 104 12.07 -1.35 11.10
C LEU A 104 11.19 -1.75 12.29
N MET A 105 10.95 -3.04 12.50
CA MET A 105 10.15 -3.52 13.63
C MET A 105 10.79 -3.17 14.97
N ARG A 106 12.11 -3.31 15.10
CA ARG A 106 12.84 -2.86 16.30
C ARG A 106 12.73 -1.35 16.49
N TYR A 107 12.87 -0.55 15.43
CA TYR A 107 12.69 0.90 15.53
C TYR A 107 11.28 1.26 16.05
N LEU A 108 10.24 0.60 15.54
CA LEU A 108 8.86 0.84 15.99
C LEU A 108 8.66 0.45 17.46
N GLU A 109 9.22 -0.67 17.90
CA GLU A 109 9.18 -1.13 19.28
C GLU A 109 9.92 -0.16 20.24
N GLU A 110 11.12 0.28 19.88
CA GLU A 110 11.93 1.19 20.68
C GLU A 110 11.35 2.60 20.77
N SER A 111 10.62 3.03 19.74
CA SER A 111 10.02 4.36 19.68
C SER A 111 8.82 4.54 20.62
N LYS A 112 8.25 3.44 21.17
CA LYS A 112 7.15 3.45 22.15
C LYS A 112 5.95 4.33 21.75
N PHE A 113 5.57 4.26 20.47
CA PHE A 113 4.35 4.89 19.94
C PHE A 113 3.09 4.37 20.63
#